data_AF-A0A2R3Z3A1-F1
#
_entry.id   AF-A0A2R3Z3A1-F1
#
_cell.length_a   1.000
_cell.length_b   1.000
_cell.length_c   1.000
_cell.angle_alpha   90.00
_cell.angle_beta   90.00
_cell.angle_gamma   90.00
#
_symmetry.space_group_name_H-M   'P 1'
#
loop_
_entity.id
_entity.type
_entity.pdbx_description
1 polymer ?
#
loop_
_entity_poly.entity_id
_entity_poly.type
_entity_poly.pdbx_seq_one_letter_code
_entity_poly.pdbx_strand_id
1 'polypeptide(L)' 'MTLQQPELPQDKPATPNEEWGWTIEHFLQDNFWYLLGLALVIFIFFFARYSYRKRYLDKNNNE' A
#
# COMPACT_ATOMS: atom_id res chain seq x y z
N MET A 1 -15.20 28.98 -48.69
CA MET A 1 -15.11 29.13 -47.23
C MET A 1 -14.36 27.92 -46.69
N THR A 2 -13.11 28.10 -46.28
CA THR A 2 -12.29 27.06 -45.67
C THR A 2 -12.51 27.11 -44.16
N LEU A 3 -13.16 26.08 -43.62
CA LEU A 3 -13.28 25.88 -42.18
C LEU A 3 -11.90 25.47 -41.67
N GLN A 4 -11.09 26.44 -41.23
CA GLN A 4 -9.86 26.15 -40.50
C GLN A 4 -10.25 25.62 -39.12
N GLN A 5 -10.23 24.31 -38.98
CA GLN A 5 -10.35 23.65 -37.69
C GLN A 5 -9.07 23.99 -36.90
N PRO A 6 -9.17 24.59 -35.70
CA PRO A 6 -8.00 24.81 -34.86
C PRO A 6 -7.30 23.46 -34.67
N GLU A 7 -5.98 23.43 -34.84
CA GLU A 7 -5.19 22.21 -34.69
C GLU A 7 -5.56 21.54 -33.37
N LEU A 8 -6.18 20.36 -33.46
CA LEU A 8 -6.53 19.58 -32.28
C LEU A 8 -5.26 19.45 -31.44
N PRO A 9 -5.30 19.69 -30.11
CA PRO A 9 -4.15 19.49 -29.26
C PRO A 9 -3.63 18.09 -29.52
N GLN A 10 -2.41 18.00 -30.02
CA GLN A 10 -1.80 16.72 -30.33
C GLN A 10 -1.81 15.88 -29.07
N ASP A 11 -2.28 14.64 -29.17
CA ASP A 11 -2.32 13.71 -28.04
C ASP A 11 -0.95 13.74 -27.36
N LYS A 12 -0.93 14.25 -26.11
CA LYS A 12 0.27 14.17 -25.30
C LYS A 12 0.53 12.68 -25.11
N PRO A 13 1.74 12.18 -25.43
CA PRO A 13 2.09 10.84 -25.01
C PRO A 13 1.87 10.77 -23.50
N ALA A 14 1.18 9.72 -23.04
CA ALA A 14 1.00 9.50 -21.62
C ALA A 14 2.39 9.53 -20.96
N THR A 15 2.52 10.30 -19.89
CA THR A 15 3.74 10.17 -19.08
C THR A 15 3.82 8.73 -18.56
N PRO A 16 5.02 8.21 -18.20
CA PRO A 16 5.15 6.84 -17.68
C PRO A 16 4.24 6.54 -16.49
N ASN A 17 3.81 7.58 -15.78
CA ASN A 17 2.91 7.51 -14.62
C ASN A 17 1.41 7.57 -15.00
N GLU A 18 1.08 7.94 -16.25
CA GLU A 18 -0.28 8.02 -16.81
C GLU A 18 -0.61 6.82 -17.71
N GLU A 19 0.34 5.90 -17.90
CA GLU A 19 0.05 4.62 -18.52
C GLU A 19 -0.92 3.84 -17.62
N TRP A 20 -1.99 3.29 -18.20
CA TRP A 20 -3.02 2.48 -17.53
C TRP A 20 -2.50 1.12 -17.00
N GLY A 21 -1.18 0.99 -16.80
CA GLY A 21 -0.51 -0.20 -16.33
C GLY A 21 -0.45 -0.23 -14.82
N TRP A 22 -1.41 -0.92 -14.18
CA TRP A 22 -1.22 -1.31 -12.78
C TRP A 22 0.02 -2.21 -12.68
N THR A 23 1.02 -1.78 -11.91
CA THR A 23 2.16 -2.63 -11.55
C THR A 23 2.26 -2.74 -10.03
N ILE A 24 2.69 -3.92 -9.57
CA ILE A 24 2.88 -4.20 -8.13
C ILE A 24 3.89 -3.22 -7.53
N GLU A 25 4.93 -2.86 -8.29
CA GLU A 25 5.95 -1.91 -7.85
C GLU A 25 5.38 -0.50 -7.59
N HIS A 26 4.60 0.05 -8.52
CA HIS A 26 3.93 1.34 -8.33
C HIS A 26 2.99 1.31 -7.13
N PHE A 27 2.19 0.24 -7.00
CA PHE A 27 1.29 0.09 -5.87
C PHE A 27 2.04 0.11 -4.52
N LEU A 28 3.17 -0.60 -4.42
CA LEU A 28 3.97 -0.64 -3.19
C LEU A 28 4.63 0.71 -2.88
N GLN A 29 5.14 1.41 -3.90
CA GLN A 29 5.76 2.73 -3.73
C GLN A 29 4.73 3.78 -3.28
N ASP A 30 3.58 3.84 -3.94
CA ASP A 30 2.55 4.85 -3.66
C ASP A 30 1.89 4.64 -2.28
N ASN A 31 1.83 3.38 -1.82
CA ASN A 31 1.16 3.02 -0.58
C ASN A 31 2.11 2.68 0.58
N PHE A 32 3.40 3.01 0.45
CA PHE A 32 4.44 2.63 1.40
C PHE A 32 4.07 2.97 2.87
N TRP A 33 3.55 4.17 3.11
CA TRP A 33 3.15 4.61 4.46
C TRP A 33 1.97 3.83 5.03
N TYR A 34 0.99 3.49 4.20
CA TYR A 34 -0.16 2.68 4.62
C TYR A 34 0.28 1.25 4.94
N LEU A 35 1.17 0.68 4.13
CA LEU A 35 1.76 -0.64 4.36
C LEU A 35 2.57 -0.67 5.65
N LEU A 36 3.34 0.39 5.93
CA LEU A 36 4.10 0.53 7.16
C LEU A 36 3.19 0.64 8.39
N GLY A 37 2.11 1.42 8.30
CA GLY A 37 1.10 1.50 9.36
C GLY A 37 0.43 0.15 9.65
N LEU A 38 0.04 -0.57 8.58
CA LEU A 38 -0.53 -1.90 8.70
C LEU A 38 0.45 -2.88 9.36
N ALA A 39 1.72 -2.87 8.93
CA ALA A 39 2.76 -3.70 9.51
C ALA A 39 2.95 -3.40 11.01
N LEU A 40 2.90 -2.14 11.41
CA LEU A 40 3.01 -1.73 12.82
C LEU A 40 1.84 -2.25 13.66
N VAL A 41 0.61 -2.16 13.16
CA VAL A 41 -0.58 -2.69 13.86
C VAL A 41 -0.46 -4.21 14.04
N ILE A 42 -0.09 -4.91 12.97
CA ILE A 42 0.13 -6.37 13.01
C ILE A 42 1.22 -6.72 14.02
N PHE A 43 2.34 -6.01 14.00
CA PHE A 43 3.44 -6.22 14.92
C PHE A 43 3.01 -6.07 16.38
N ILE A 44 2.31 -4.98 16.72
CA ILE A 44 1.79 -4.74 18.06
C ILE A 44 0.82 -5.85 18.48
N PHE A 45 -0.10 -6.24 17.58
CA PHE A 45 -1.06 -7.30 17.87
C PHE A 45 -0.37 -8.63 18.21
N PHE A 46 0.60 -9.06 17.38
CA PHE A 46 1.33 -10.29 17.64
C PHE A 46 2.20 -10.20 18.89
N PHE A 47 2.85 -9.07 19.13
CA PHE A 47 3.64 -8.84 20.33
C PHE A 47 2.78 -8.93 21.61
N ALA A 48 1.63 -8.25 21.61
CA ALA A 48 0.67 -8.31 22.71
C ALA A 48 0.14 -9.74 22.89
N ARG A 49 -0.21 -10.43 21.80
CA ARG A 49 -0.71 -11.81 21.85
C ARG A 49 0.33 -12.80 22.38
N TYR A 50 1.59 -12.63 22.00
CA TYR A 50 2.72 -13.45 22.47
C TYR A 50 2.98 -13.20 23.97
N SER A 51 3.04 -11.95 24.40
CA SER A 51 3.26 -11.60 25.80
C SER A 51 2.14 -12.10 26.72
N TYR A 52 0.89 -12.03 26.27
CA TYR A 52 -0.24 -12.64 26.96
C TYR A 52 -0.06 -14.16 27.04
N ARG A 53 0.25 -14.85 25.93
CA ARG A 53 0.41 -16.31 25.96
C ARG A 53 1.49 -16.78 26.95
N LYS A 54 2.61 -16.06 27.02
CA LYS A 54 3.70 -16.38 27.95
C LYS A 54 3.26 -16.33 29.41
N ARG A 55 2.52 -15.28 29.80
CA ARG A 55 2.02 -15.10 31.18
C ARG A 55 0.98 -16.15 31.59
N TYR A 56 0.18 -16.65 30.65
CA TYR A 56 -0.84 -17.68 30.95
C TYR A 56 -0.26 -19.10 30.97
N LEU A 57 0.76 -19.39 30.15
CA LEU A 57 1.47 -20.68 30.20
C LEU A 57 2.29 -20.84 31.49
N ASP A 58 2.94 -19.76 31.96
CA ASP A 58 3.70 -19.79 33.23
C ASP A 58 2.79 -19.94 34.46
N LYS A 59 1.51 -19.55 34.37
CA LYS A 59 0.53 -19.71 35.46
C LYS A 59 -0.01 -21.13 35.59
N ASN A 60 -0.24 -21.83 34.46
CA ASN A 60 -0.78 -23.20 34.46
C ASN A 60 0.26 -24.29 34.75
N ASN A 61 1.56 -23.99 34.73
CA ASN A 61 2.62 -24.95 35.04
C ASN A 61 3.05 -24.94 36.52
N ASN A 62 2.44 -24.08 37.34
CA ASN A 62 2.74 -23.92 38.78
C ASN A 62 1.55 -24.30 39.69
N GLU A 63 0.48 -24.90 39.12
CA GLU A 63 -0.57 -25.63 39.84
C GLU A 63 -0.38 -27.14 39.60
#